data_AF-F3FYA5-F1
#
_entry.id   AF-F3FYA5-F1
#
_cell.length_a   1.000
_cell.length_b   1.000
_cell.length_c   1.000
_cell.angle_alpha   90.00
_cell.angle_beta   90.00
_cell.angle_gamma   90.00
#
_symmetry.space_group_name_H-M   'P 1'
#
loop_
_entity.id
_entity.type
_entity.pdbx_description
1 polymer ?
#
loop_
_entity_poly.entity_id
_entity_poly.type
_entity_poly.pdbx_seq_one_letter_code
_entity_poly.pdbx_strand_id
1 'polypeptide(L)' 'NRQANRLAHHLIILGIKPDDRVAICVERGVEMLIGVLGVLKAGAAYVPLDPAY' A
#
# COMPACT_ATOMS: atom_id res chain seq x y z
N ASN A 1 -7.77 11.19 -1.34
CA ASN A 1 -8.06 10.03 -2.22
C ASN A 1 -7.23 9.92 -3.49
N ARG A 2 -6.89 11.00 -4.21
CA ARG A 2 -6.12 10.89 -5.48
C ARG A 2 -4.80 10.11 -5.37
N GLN A 3 -4.01 10.36 -4.33
CA GLN A 3 -2.71 9.71 -4.14
C GLN A 3 -2.84 8.20 -3.91
N ALA A 4 -3.74 7.78 -3.01
CA ALA A 4 -4.02 6.36 -2.78
C ALA A 4 -4.55 5.64 -4.04
N ASN A 5 -5.39 6.29 -4.85
CA ASN A 5 -5.85 5.70 -6.13
C ASN A 5 -4.69 5.53 -7.12
N ARG A 6 -3.80 6.53 -7.21
CA ARG A 6 -2.60 6.44 -8.06
C ARG A 6 -1.71 5.28 -7.61
N LEU A 7 -1.50 5.14 -6.30
CA LEU A 7 -0.75 4.01 -5.74
C LEU A 7 -1.41 2.67 -6.07
N ALA A 8 -2.73 2.53 -5.87
CA ALA A 8 -3.46 1.30 -6.18
C ALA A 8 -3.30 0.90 -7.66
N HIS A 9 -3.47 1.83 -8.59
CA HIS A 9 -3.26 1.56 -10.02
C HIS A 9 -1.81 1.17 -10.30
N HIS A 10 -0.85 1.81 -9.65
CA HIS A 10 0.56 1.45 -9.82
C HIS A 10 0.84 0.02 -9.34
N LEU A 11 0.30 -0.38 -8.18
CA LEU A 11 0.42 -1.75 -7.67
C LEU A 11 -0.20 -2.78 -8.64
N ILE A 12 -1.37 -2.48 -9.20
CA ILE A 12 -2.03 -3.34 -10.20
C ILE A 12 -1.16 -3.46 -11.47
N ILE A 13 -0.56 -2.37 -11.94
CA ILE A 13 0.37 -2.38 -13.10
C ILE A 13 1.61 -3.23 -12.81
N LEU A 14 2.09 -3.24 -11.57
CA LEU A 14 3.19 -4.11 -11.11
C LEU A 14 2.77 -5.59 -10.99
N GLY A 15 1.49 -5.91 -11.21
CA GLY A 15 0.99 -7.28 -11.21
C GLY A 15 0.41 -7.76 -9.88
N ILE A 16 0.26 -6.87 -8.89
CA ILE A 16 -0.43 -7.19 -7.63
C ILE A 16 -1.87 -7.59 -7.92
N LYS A 17 -2.28 -8.71 -7.36
CA LYS A 17 -3.63 -9.25 -7.43
C LYS A 17 -4.36 -9.09 -6.09
N PRO A 18 -5.69 -9.20 -6.10
CA PRO A 18 -6.43 -9.38 -4.86
C PRO A 18 -5.85 -10.53 -4.03
N ASP A 19 -5.86 -10.37 -2.71
CA ASP A 19 -5.28 -11.29 -1.72
C ASP A 19 -3.74 -11.37 -1.64
N ASP A 20 -3.01 -10.67 -2.53
CA ASP A 20 -1.56 -10.52 -2.37
C ASP A 20 -1.22 -9.71 -1.12
N ARG A 21 0.00 -9.89 -0.60
CA ARG A 21 0.50 -9.20 0.58
C ARG A 21 1.53 -8.15 0.18
N VAL A 22 1.27 -6.89 0.50
CA VAL A 22 2.18 -5.77 0.21
C VAL A 22 2.76 -5.24 1.50
N ALA A 23 4.08 -5.31 1.62
CA ALA A 23 4.78 -4.75 2.77
C ALA A 23 4.89 -3.21 2.66
N ILE A 24 4.62 -2.52 3.76
CA ILE A 24 4.73 -1.06 3.86
C ILE A 24 5.81 -0.74 4.88
N CYS A 25 6.89 -0.11 4.43
CA CYS A 25 7.99 0.39 5.27
C CYS A 25 8.11 1.90 5.08
N VAL A 26 7.30 2.66 5.80
CA VAL A 26 7.32 4.13 5.83
C VAL A 26 7.10 4.60 7.25
N GLU A 27 7.59 5.80 7.58
CA GLU A 27 7.34 6.40 8.88
C GLU A 27 5.84 6.62 9.12
N ARG A 28 5.45 6.64 10.40
CA ARG A 28 4.06 6.92 10.78
C ARG A 28 3.68 8.33 10.33
N GLY A 29 2.62 8.44 9.55
CA GLY A 29 2.15 9.72 9.04
C GLY A 29 1.18 9.59 7.87
N VAL A 30 1.05 10.68 7.11
CA VAL A 30 0.16 10.75 5.94
C VAL A 30 0.57 9.74 4.87
N GLU A 31 1.87 9.50 4.70
CA GLU A 31 2.41 8.54 3.74
C GLU A 31 2.02 7.10 4.09
N MET A 32 2.06 6.74 5.37
CA MET A 32 1.56 5.45 5.86
C MET A 32 0.08 5.26 5.50
N LEU A 33 -0.74 6.30 5.74
CA LEU A 33 -2.17 6.22 5.43
C LEU A 33 -2.42 6.10 3.93
N ILE A 34 -1.66 6.82 3.10
CA ILE A 34 -1.72 6.69 1.63
C ILE A 34 -1.34 5.27 1.20
N GLY A 35 -0.27 4.71 1.78
CA GLY A 35 0.20 3.35 1.57
C GLY A 35 -0.88 2.33 1.85
N VAL A 36 -1.42 2.34 3.07
CA VAL A 36 -2.48 1.41 3.51
C VAL A 36 -3.71 1.52 2.62
N LEU A 37 -4.19 2.74 2.36
CA LEU A 37 -5.36 2.95 1.49
C LEU A 37 -5.10 2.52 0.04
N GLY A 38 -3.88 2.70 -0.47
CA GLY A 38 -3.52 2.28 -1.82
C GLY A 38 -3.51 0.76 -1.96
N VAL A 39 -2.94 0.05 -0.97
CA VAL A 39 -2.92 -1.42 -0.92
C VAL A 39 -4.34 -1.99 -0.84
N LEU A 40 -5.16 -1.48 0.07
CA LEU A 40 -6.55 -1.93 0.20
C LEU A 40 -7.38 -1.67 -1.07
N LYS A 41 -7.12 -0.57 -1.78
CA LYS A 41 -7.78 -0.26 -3.06
C LYS A 41 -7.31 -1.12 -4.22
N ALA A 42 -6.10 -1.69 -4.14
CA ALA A 42 -5.64 -2.70 -5.09
C ALA A 42 -6.27 -4.09 -4.82
N GLY A 43 -7.02 -4.25 -3.72
CA GLY A 43 -7.57 -5.54 -3.28
C GLY A 43 -6.59 -6.40 -2.50
N ALA A 44 -5.41 -5.87 -2.19
CA ALA A 44 -4.34 -6.57 -1.49
C ALA A 44 -4.39 -6.30 0.03
N ALA A 45 -3.73 -7.16 0.80
CA ALA A 45 -3.54 -7.00 2.24
C ALA A 45 -2.22 -6.28 2.52
N TYR A 46 -2.21 -5.31 3.44
CA TYR A 46 -0.98 -4.64 3.84
C TYR A 46 -0.29 -5.41 4.98
N VAL A 47 1.05 -5.38 4.98
CA VAL A 47 1.89 -5.91 6.06
C VAL A 47 2.76 -4.76 6.57
N PRO A 48 2.59 -4.32 7.84
CA PRO A 48 3.45 -3.28 8.39
C PRO A 48 4.86 -3.84 8.60
N LEU A 49 5.85 -3.18 8.00
CA LEU A 49 7.26 -3.34 8.37
C LEU A 49 7.62 -2.16 9.25
N ASP A 50 8.09 -2.44 10.45
CA ASP A 50 8.60 -1.39 11.33
C ASP A 50 9.98 -0.97 10.81
N PRO A 51 10.18 0.29 10.37
CA PRO A 51 11.50 0.75 9.89
C PRO A 51 12.54 0.86 11.02
N ALA A 52 12.12 0.64 12.27
CA ALA A 52 12.95 0.74 13.47
C ALA A 52 13.58 -0.60 13.95
N TYR A 53 13.58 -1.64 13.10
CA TYR A 53 14.25 -2.92 13.35
C TYR A 53 15.54 -3.08 12.54
#